data_AF-A0AA41N663-F1
#
_entry.id   AF-A0AA41N663-F1
#
_cell.length_a   1.000
_cell.length_b   1.000
_cell.length_c   1.000
_cell.angle_alpha   90.00
_cell.angle_beta   90.00
_cell.angle_gamma   90.00
#
_symmetry.space_group_name_H-M   'P 1'
#
loop_
_entity.id
_entity.type
_entity.pdbx_description
1 polymer ?
#
loop_
_entity_poly.entity_id
_entity_poly.type
_entity_poly.pdbx_seq_one_letter_code
_entity_poly.pdbx_strand_id
1 'polypeptide(L)'
;DPDWASYKLGIFICLHCSGVHRNFPDISKVKSVRLDFWDDNIVEFMTHNGNLRVKAKFEARVPAFYYIPQANDCLVLKEQWIRAKYERQEFMADGKAVAPPGNREGFLWKRGKDNAQFLRRRFVLLAREGLLKYYTKEEVRGPKAIISIKDLNATFQTEKIGHPHGLQITYRREHHIRNLFVYHESGKEIVDWFNALRAARLQYLKMAYPELPESEQREPFKKRWFALDPQERRLLYYKNPLDAFEQGQVFLGSKEQGYEVSEDLPKGIRGNRWKAGLTILTPERRFILTCASEKEQREWLESLRDVLSRPLTPLHILSEKQGLGVGFLTEVELPEALSSSTLPDQSCPEPRRASRFAQWISNPTFDLGSLSCSLTVSEDCRTVTVSRFRQPYHWSQERFSTSQVLCSQAFSSGRHYWEVDTKYCNHWAVGVASWGMSRDRMLGRTMDSWCIEWKGTGQLSAWTMVKETVLNSDRPGVVGICLDLEEGWLAFYSVASQETLLYECEIAASSPLHPAFWLYGLTPGNSLIINQVKV
;
A
#
# COMPACT_ATOMS: atom_id res chain seq x y z
N ASP A 1 17.98 -29.00 -8.48
CA ASP A 1 19.12 -29.92 -8.32
C ASP A 1 19.98 -29.54 -7.11
N PRO A 2 19.92 -30.30 -6.00
CA PRO A 2 20.76 -30.07 -4.84
C PRO A 2 22.20 -30.59 -5.08
N ASP A 3 23.19 -29.70 -5.01
CA ASP A 3 24.61 -30.05 -5.19
C ASP A 3 25.38 -30.29 -3.87
N TRP A 4 24.68 -30.29 -2.73
CA TRP A 4 25.24 -30.54 -1.41
C TRP A 4 24.48 -31.64 -0.70
N ALA A 5 25.13 -32.33 0.23
CA ALA A 5 24.51 -33.36 1.04
C ALA A 5 24.97 -33.29 2.49
N SER A 6 24.03 -33.50 3.42
CA SER A 6 24.35 -33.77 4.82
C SER A 6 24.47 -35.26 5.03
N TYR A 7 25.70 -35.74 5.18
CA TYR A 7 25.99 -37.18 5.24
C TYR A 7 25.81 -37.79 6.62
N LYS A 8 25.57 -36.98 7.67
CA LYS A 8 25.06 -37.47 8.96
C LYS A 8 23.55 -37.68 8.96
N LEU A 9 22.82 -36.82 8.24
CA LEU A 9 21.36 -36.84 8.20
C LEU A 9 20.82 -37.65 7.02
N GLY A 10 21.63 -37.92 6.00
CA GLY A 10 21.21 -38.66 4.82
C GLY A 10 20.32 -37.84 3.87
N ILE A 11 20.60 -36.54 3.71
CA ILE A 11 19.78 -35.64 2.88
C ILE A 11 20.61 -34.87 1.86
N PHE A 12 19.99 -34.57 0.72
CA PHE A 12 20.50 -33.68 -0.31
C PHE A 12 19.85 -32.29 -0.18
N ILE A 13 20.67 -31.26 -0.18
CA ILE A 13 20.30 -29.87 0.10
C ILE A 13 20.99 -28.92 -0.88
N CYS A 14 20.45 -27.71 -1.04
CA CYS A 14 21.11 -26.68 -1.84
C CYS A 14 22.29 -26.02 -1.09
N LEU A 15 23.09 -25.24 -1.81
CA LEU A 15 24.22 -24.50 -1.25
C LEU A 15 23.82 -23.61 -0.06
N HIS A 16 22.71 -22.87 -0.18
CA HIS A 16 22.24 -21.98 0.90
C HIS A 16 21.89 -22.76 2.18
N CYS A 17 21.14 -23.86 2.06
CA CYS A 17 20.82 -24.71 3.20
C CYS A 17 22.07 -25.37 3.79
N SER A 18 23.06 -25.71 2.96
CA SER A 18 24.33 -26.26 3.45
C SER A 18 25.04 -25.33 4.43
N GLY A 19 24.97 -24.00 4.20
CA GLY A 19 25.51 -22.99 5.11
C GLY A 19 24.87 -23.04 6.50
N VAL A 20 23.54 -23.14 6.56
CA VAL A 20 22.81 -23.30 7.83
C VAL A 20 23.22 -24.60 8.53
N HIS A 21 23.32 -25.70 7.79
CA HIS A 21 23.70 -27.01 8.31
C HIS A 21 25.13 -27.07 8.87
N ARG A 22 26.02 -26.15 8.49
CA ARG A 22 27.37 -26.02 9.09
C ARG A 22 27.34 -25.43 10.50
N ASN A 23 26.27 -24.72 10.87
CA ASN A 23 26.15 -24.06 12.17
C ASN A 23 25.78 -25.00 13.33
N PHE A 24 25.58 -26.31 13.07
CA PHE A 24 25.33 -27.33 14.10
C PHE A 24 26.04 -28.66 13.74
N PRO A 25 27.39 -28.70 13.84
CA PRO A 25 28.22 -29.80 13.36
C PRO A 25 28.00 -31.14 14.08
N ASP A 26 27.46 -31.09 15.30
CA ASP A 26 27.13 -32.28 16.09
C ASP A 26 26.01 -33.08 15.43
N ILE A 27 25.01 -32.39 14.88
CA ILE A 27 23.83 -32.99 14.24
C ILE A 27 24.05 -33.20 12.75
N SER A 28 24.68 -32.25 12.06
CA SER A 28 24.81 -32.27 10.60
C SER A 28 26.24 -31.99 10.15
N LYS A 29 26.73 -32.79 9.20
CA LYS A 29 27.98 -32.53 8.47
C LYS A 29 27.71 -32.55 6.99
N VAL A 30 28.20 -31.55 6.26
CA VAL A 30 27.89 -31.34 4.84
C VAL A 30 29.12 -31.54 3.95
N LYS A 31 28.90 -32.07 2.75
CA LYS A 31 29.86 -32.20 1.65
C LYS A 31 29.21 -31.78 0.34
N SER A 32 30.00 -31.27 -0.60
CA SER A 32 29.61 -31.08 -1.99
C SER A 32 29.47 -32.46 -2.65
N VAL A 33 28.38 -32.69 -3.36
CA VAL A 33 28.14 -33.95 -4.08
C VAL A 33 29.13 -34.12 -5.24
N ARG A 34 29.61 -33.01 -5.81
CA ARG A 34 30.44 -33.02 -7.02
C ARG A 34 31.92 -32.72 -6.78
N LEU A 35 32.22 -31.93 -5.75
CA LEU A 35 33.57 -31.37 -5.54
C LEU A 35 34.35 -32.06 -4.42
N ASP A 36 33.67 -32.68 -3.47
CA ASP A 36 34.32 -33.35 -2.34
C ASP A 36 34.50 -34.85 -2.59
N PHE A 37 35.48 -35.45 -1.91
CA PHE A 37 35.67 -36.90 -1.89
C PHE A 37 34.59 -37.61 -1.05
N TRP A 38 34.07 -38.72 -1.58
CA TRP A 38 33.04 -39.55 -0.97
C TRP A 38 33.54 -40.98 -0.76
N ASP A 39 33.59 -41.40 0.51
CA ASP A 39 33.86 -42.78 0.88
C ASP A 39 32.66 -43.68 0.56
N ASP A 40 32.90 -44.93 0.14
CA ASP A 40 31.85 -45.88 -0.26
C ASP A 40 30.80 -46.08 0.84
N ASN A 41 31.23 -46.22 2.10
CA ASN A 41 30.32 -46.36 3.25
C ASN A 41 29.37 -45.16 3.40
N ILE A 42 29.84 -43.95 3.05
CA ILE A 42 29.01 -42.75 3.09
C ILE A 42 28.04 -42.75 1.90
N VAL A 43 28.48 -43.16 0.71
CA VAL A 43 27.61 -43.29 -0.47
C VAL A 43 26.51 -44.31 -0.22
N GLU A 44 26.83 -45.46 0.38
CA GLU A 44 25.86 -46.46 0.80
C GLU A 44 24.86 -45.90 1.82
N PHE A 45 25.34 -45.17 2.84
CA PHE A 45 24.45 -44.51 3.80
C PHE A 45 23.50 -43.51 3.13
N MET A 46 24.01 -42.70 2.20
CA MET A 46 23.19 -41.74 1.46
C MET A 46 22.16 -42.44 0.55
N THR A 47 22.53 -43.56 -0.06
CA THR A 47 21.67 -44.38 -0.93
C THR A 47 20.56 -45.06 -0.14
N HIS A 48 20.88 -45.57 1.05
CA HIS A 48 19.89 -46.14 1.95
C HIS A 48 19.00 -45.06 2.57
N ASN A 49 19.48 -43.83 2.74
CA ASN A 49 18.67 -42.71 3.20
C ASN A 49 18.12 -41.92 2.01
N GLY A 50 18.08 -40.59 2.11
CA GLY A 50 17.53 -39.72 1.09
C GLY A 50 16.33 -38.90 1.60
N ASN A 51 16.05 -37.84 0.86
CA ASN A 51 15.10 -36.79 1.29
C ASN A 51 13.72 -37.34 1.62
N LEU A 52 13.23 -38.34 0.88
CA LEU A 52 11.91 -38.93 1.13
C LEU A 52 11.83 -39.67 2.48
N ARG A 53 12.83 -40.50 2.81
CA ARG A 53 12.88 -41.24 4.07
C ARG A 53 13.06 -40.30 5.26
N VAL A 54 13.97 -39.35 5.13
CA VAL A 54 14.25 -38.38 6.20
C VAL A 54 13.05 -37.46 6.41
N LYS A 55 12.35 -37.06 5.34
CA LYS A 55 11.07 -36.34 5.44
C LYS A 55 10.02 -37.14 6.20
N ALA A 56 9.84 -38.42 5.90
CA ALA A 56 8.89 -39.28 6.62
C ALA A 56 9.19 -39.37 8.13
N LYS A 57 10.47 -39.26 8.53
CA LYS A 57 10.90 -39.26 9.93
C LYS A 57 10.72 -37.90 10.63
N PHE A 58 11.32 -36.84 10.07
CA PHE A 58 11.43 -35.53 10.72
C PHE A 58 10.29 -34.56 10.39
N GLU A 59 9.41 -34.90 9.44
CA GLU A 59 8.20 -34.14 9.11
C GLU A 59 6.93 -34.97 9.35
N ALA A 60 7.01 -36.01 10.19
CA ALA A 60 5.93 -36.96 10.45
C ALA A 60 4.65 -36.29 10.99
N ARG A 61 4.79 -35.24 11.79
CA ARG A 61 3.69 -34.55 12.49
C ARG A 61 3.76 -33.02 12.35
N VAL A 62 4.10 -32.50 11.17
CA VAL A 62 4.11 -31.05 10.95
C VAL A 62 2.68 -30.51 11.08
N PRO A 63 2.41 -29.57 12.01
CA PRO A 63 1.06 -29.03 12.17
C PRO A 63 0.58 -28.30 10.91
N ALA A 64 -0.71 -28.39 10.59
CA ALA A 64 -1.27 -27.78 9.39
C ALA A 64 -1.09 -26.24 9.32
N PHE A 65 -0.96 -25.58 10.47
CA PHE A 65 -0.68 -24.15 10.54
C PHE A 65 0.80 -23.80 10.38
N TYR A 66 1.71 -24.74 10.58
CA TYR A 66 3.14 -24.45 10.60
C TYR A 66 3.60 -24.05 9.20
N TYR A 67 4.33 -22.95 9.09
CA TYR A 67 4.82 -22.47 7.81
C TYR A 67 6.04 -23.27 7.33
N ILE A 68 5.94 -23.86 6.14
CA ILE A 68 7.04 -24.58 5.49
C ILE A 68 7.72 -23.64 4.49
N PRO A 69 8.98 -23.24 4.73
CA PRO A 69 9.68 -22.29 3.86
C PRO A 69 9.90 -22.81 2.44
N GLN A 70 9.88 -21.89 1.50
CA GLN A 70 10.20 -22.03 0.09
C GLN A 70 11.64 -21.56 -0.18
N ALA A 71 12.12 -21.79 -1.41
CA ALA A 71 13.50 -21.49 -1.79
C ALA A 71 13.85 -20.00 -1.66
N ASN A 72 12.87 -19.14 -1.89
CA ASN A 72 12.97 -17.68 -1.98
C ASN A 72 12.74 -16.97 -0.63
N ASP A 73 12.16 -17.64 0.37
CA ASP A 73 11.92 -17.06 1.70
C ASP A 73 13.18 -16.47 2.37
N CYS A 74 12.98 -15.61 3.37
CA CYS A 74 14.09 -15.06 4.16
C CYS A 74 14.87 -16.15 4.93
N LEU A 75 16.14 -15.84 5.25
CA LEU A 75 17.05 -16.78 5.92
C LEU A 75 16.53 -17.28 7.27
N VAL A 76 15.91 -16.41 8.08
CA VAL A 76 15.38 -16.79 9.40
C VAL A 76 14.32 -17.89 9.31
N LEU A 77 13.46 -17.86 8.30
CA LEU A 77 12.45 -18.91 8.08
C LEU A 77 13.11 -20.24 7.72
N LYS A 78 14.07 -20.22 6.77
CA LYS A 78 14.83 -21.42 6.37
C LYS A 78 15.63 -22.00 7.54
N GLU A 79 16.35 -21.16 8.27
CA GLU A 79 17.14 -21.58 9.42
C GLU A 79 16.27 -22.21 10.50
N GLN A 80 15.20 -21.53 10.91
CA GLN A 80 14.36 -22.04 12.00
C GLN A 80 13.57 -23.28 11.60
N TRP A 81 13.25 -23.47 10.32
CA TRP A 81 12.68 -24.73 9.81
C TRP A 81 13.68 -25.88 9.90
N ILE A 82 14.91 -25.66 9.45
CA ILE A 82 15.99 -26.66 9.51
C ILE A 82 16.26 -27.05 10.97
N ARG A 83 16.37 -26.06 11.88
CA ARG A 83 16.56 -26.30 13.31
C ARG A 83 15.36 -26.99 13.95
N ALA A 84 14.12 -26.59 13.61
CA ALA A 84 12.91 -27.26 14.11
C ALA A 84 12.89 -28.75 13.75
N LYS A 85 13.31 -29.10 12.53
CA LYS A 85 13.38 -30.48 12.07
C LYS A 85 14.48 -31.28 12.75
N TYR A 86 15.72 -30.82 12.67
CA TYR A 86 16.87 -31.69 12.95
C TYR A 86 17.49 -31.48 14.33
N GLU A 87 17.48 -30.23 14.82
CA GLU A 87 18.03 -29.88 16.13
C GLU A 87 17.01 -30.08 17.25
N ARG A 88 15.80 -29.56 17.06
CA ARG A 88 14.73 -29.59 18.07
C ARG A 88 13.74 -30.74 17.88
N GLN A 89 13.77 -31.38 16.70
CA GLN A 89 12.98 -32.56 16.37
C GLN A 89 11.47 -32.40 16.64
N GLU A 90 10.95 -31.19 16.39
CA GLU A 90 9.60 -30.78 16.80
C GLU A 90 8.48 -31.59 16.13
N PHE A 91 8.75 -32.24 14.99
CA PHE A 91 7.72 -32.89 14.18
C PHE A 91 7.90 -34.40 14.06
N MET A 92 8.77 -35.01 14.86
CA MET A 92 8.97 -36.46 14.83
C MET A 92 7.76 -37.22 15.41
N ALA A 93 7.62 -38.48 15.01
CA ALA A 93 6.52 -39.36 15.43
C ALA A 93 6.62 -39.83 16.90
N ASP A 94 7.71 -39.56 17.60
CA ASP A 94 7.94 -39.81 19.02
C ASP A 94 7.98 -38.51 19.85
N GLY A 95 8.09 -37.36 19.18
CA GLY A 95 8.06 -36.04 19.79
C GLY A 95 6.72 -35.76 20.50
N LYS A 96 6.76 -34.92 21.55
CA LYS A 96 5.52 -34.37 22.13
C LYS A 96 4.75 -33.66 21.02
N ALA A 97 3.46 -33.96 20.88
CA ALA A 97 2.62 -33.27 19.90
C ALA A 97 2.80 -31.75 20.09
N VAL A 98 3.16 -31.05 19.01
CA VAL A 98 3.23 -29.58 19.04
C VAL A 98 1.82 -29.09 19.33
N ALA A 99 1.55 -28.76 20.59
CA ALA A 99 0.26 -28.24 20.99
C ALA A 99 -0.03 -27.02 20.11
N PRO A 100 -1.26 -26.88 19.58
CA PRO A 100 -1.62 -25.64 18.90
C PRO A 100 -1.31 -24.51 19.88
N PRO A 101 -0.50 -23.51 19.49
CA PRO A 101 -0.11 -22.46 20.41
C PRO A 101 -1.40 -21.81 20.90
N GLY A 102 -1.66 -21.99 22.20
CA GLY A 102 -2.79 -21.41 22.88
C GLY A 102 -2.61 -19.91 22.98
N ASN A 103 -3.05 -19.33 24.08
CA ASN A 103 -2.73 -17.94 24.34
C ASN A 103 -1.19 -17.81 24.44
N ARG A 104 -0.61 -16.84 23.74
CA ARG A 104 0.83 -16.55 23.78
C ARG A 104 1.03 -15.15 24.31
N GLU A 105 1.97 -14.99 25.22
CA GLU A 105 2.40 -13.70 25.72
C GLU A 105 3.92 -13.57 25.63
N GLY A 106 4.40 -12.36 25.39
CA GLY A 106 5.82 -12.07 25.33
C GLY A 106 6.09 -10.65 24.87
N PHE A 107 7.36 -10.29 24.81
CA PHE A 107 7.78 -8.95 24.40
C PHE A 107 8.33 -8.98 22.97
N LEU A 108 7.96 -7.97 22.19
CA LEU A 108 8.53 -7.72 20.87
C LEU A 108 9.05 -6.29 20.80
N TRP A 109 10.17 -6.10 20.10
CA TRP A 109 10.65 -4.78 19.76
C TRP A 109 9.78 -4.23 18.64
N LYS A 110 9.06 -3.14 18.90
CA LYS A 110 8.10 -2.55 17.97
C LYS A 110 8.54 -1.15 17.57
N ARG A 111 8.55 -0.87 16.25
CA ARG A 111 8.82 0.46 15.71
C ARG A 111 7.72 1.47 16.12
N GLY A 112 8.15 2.64 16.61
CA GLY A 112 7.32 3.81 16.87
C GLY A 112 6.78 4.42 15.58
N LYS A 113 5.62 5.09 15.65
CA LYS A 113 4.96 5.66 14.48
C LYS A 113 5.69 6.91 13.96
N ASP A 114 6.10 7.78 14.87
CA ASP A 114 6.55 9.13 14.51
C ASP A 114 8.07 9.34 14.70
N ASN A 115 8.74 8.49 15.50
CA ASN A 115 10.16 8.63 15.82
C ASN A 115 11.05 7.52 15.25
N ALA A 116 10.49 6.57 14.47
CA ALA A 116 11.19 5.42 13.88
C ALA A 116 11.95 4.50 14.85
N GLN A 117 11.95 4.75 16.16
CA GLN A 117 12.67 3.97 17.16
C GLN A 117 11.93 2.67 17.51
N PHE A 118 12.67 1.60 17.77
CA PHE A 118 12.11 0.36 18.29
C PHE A 118 12.06 0.38 19.80
N LEU A 119 10.89 0.09 20.35
CA LEU A 119 10.68 0.03 21.79
C LEU A 119 10.09 -1.32 22.16
N ARG A 120 10.51 -1.87 23.29
CA ARG A 120 10.02 -3.15 23.81
C ARG A 120 8.56 -3.01 24.22
N ARG A 121 7.69 -3.89 23.69
CA ARG A 121 6.23 -3.87 23.92
C ARG A 121 5.74 -5.26 24.22
N ARG A 122 4.84 -5.37 25.20
CA ARG A 122 4.20 -6.63 25.57
C ARG A 122 3.08 -6.94 24.58
N PHE A 123 3.10 -8.11 23.98
CA PHE A 123 2.08 -8.65 23.09
C PHE A 123 1.39 -9.84 23.74
N VAL A 124 0.08 -9.93 23.56
CA VAL A 124 -0.76 -11.02 24.06
C VAL A 124 -1.65 -11.48 22.92
N LEU A 125 -1.42 -12.68 22.42
CA LEU A 125 -2.28 -13.39 21.49
C LEU A 125 -3.26 -14.24 22.29
N LEU A 126 -4.55 -13.96 22.14
CA LEU A 126 -5.65 -14.75 22.67
C LEU A 126 -6.21 -15.59 21.52
N ALA A 127 -5.62 -16.76 21.30
CA ALA A 127 -5.91 -17.59 20.12
C ALA A 127 -7.38 -18.03 20.06
N ARG A 128 -7.97 -18.37 21.21
CA ARG A 128 -9.39 -18.78 21.32
C ARG A 128 -10.37 -17.64 21.01
N GLU A 129 -10.02 -16.42 21.40
CA GLU A 129 -10.84 -15.22 21.15
C GLU A 129 -10.59 -14.63 19.75
N GLY A 130 -9.53 -15.07 19.05
CA GLY A 130 -9.13 -14.51 17.77
C GLY A 130 -8.62 -13.08 17.88
N LEU A 131 -7.92 -12.72 18.98
CA LEU A 131 -7.44 -11.36 19.24
C LEU A 131 -5.94 -11.31 19.49
N LEU A 132 -5.26 -10.32 18.91
CA LEU A 132 -3.90 -9.92 19.28
C LEU A 132 -3.95 -8.54 19.96
N LYS A 133 -3.42 -8.45 21.17
CA LYS A 133 -3.34 -7.22 21.96
C LYS A 133 -1.89 -6.82 22.14
N TYR A 134 -1.61 -5.52 22.20
CA TYR A 134 -0.30 -5.05 22.67
C TYR A 134 -0.41 -3.86 23.60
N TYR A 135 0.58 -3.72 24.48
CA TYR A 135 0.62 -2.75 25.57
C TYR A 135 1.86 -1.86 25.45
N THR A 136 1.70 -0.57 25.73
CA THR A 136 2.79 0.43 25.67
C THR A 136 3.62 0.51 26.94
N LYS A 137 3.01 0.24 28.09
CA LYS A 137 3.62 0.17 29.42
C LYS A 137 2.89 -0.92 30.23
N GLU A 138 3.54 -1.51 31.23
CA GLU A 138 2.98 -2.60 32.05
C GLU A 138 1.80 -2.16 32.94
N GLU A 139 1.75 -0.88 33.33
CA GLU A 139 0.84 -0.36 34.37
C GLU A 139 -0.40 0.42 33.87
N VAL A 140 -0.62 0.54 32.56
CA VAL A 140 -1.79 1.27 32.03
C VAL A 140 -3.00 0.33 31.96
N ARG A 141 -4.19 0.79 32.43
CA ARG A 141 -5.47 0.04 32.58
C ARG A 141 -6.04 -0.63 31.31
N GLY A 142 -5.32 -0.74 30.20
CA GLY A 142 -5.81 -1.41 28.99
C GLY A 142 -4.81 -1.53 27.84
N PRO A 143 -5.11 -2.38 26.84
CA PRO A 143 -4.28 -2.56 25.66
C PRO A 143 -4.25 -1.29 24.79
N LYS A 144 -3.08 -0.97 24.22
CA LYS A 144 -2.93 0.15 23.28
C LYS A 144 -3.68 -0.10 21.97
N ALA A 145 -3.70 -1.37 21.53
CA ALA A 145 -4.53 -1.81 20.43
C ALA A 145 -5.01 -3.24 20.67
N ILE A 146 -6.23 -3.50 20.18
CA ILE A 146 -6.83 -4.82 20.08
C ILE A 146 -7.02 -5.08 18.58
N ILE A 147 -6.46 -6.17 18.08
CA ILE A 147 -6.38 -6.48 16.66
C ILE A 147 -7.08 -7.82 16.44
N SER A 148 -8.08 -7.84 15.56
CA SER A 148 -8.78 -9.08 15.19
C SER A 148 -7.92 -9.93 14.26
N ILE A 149 -7.80 -11.23 14.56
CA ILE A 149 -7.08 -12.21 13.74
C ILE A 149 -7.70 -12.36 12.34
N LYS A 150 -9.01 -12.09 12.20
CA LYS A 150 -9.72 -12.09 10.91
C LYS A 150 -9.06 -11.18 9.86
N ASP A 151 -8.66 -10.00 10.30
CA ASP A 151 -8.15 -8.93 9.43
C ASP A 151 -6.63 -8.75 9.54
N LEU A 152 -5.96 -9.60 10.33
CA LEU A 152 -4.52 -9.57 10.55
C LEU A 152 -3.78 -10.41 9.51
N ASN A 153 -2.71 -9.88 8.92
CA ASN A 153 -1.73 -10.62 8.15
C ASN A 153 -0.34 -10.40 8.73
N ALA A 154 0.55 -11.39 8.58
CA ALA A 154 1.92 -11.32 9.06
C ALA A 154 2.87 -11.83 7.99
N THR A 155 3.94 -11.08 7.71
CA THR A 155 4.93 -11.41 6.68
C THR A 155 6.32 -10.99 7.13
N PHE A 156 7.32 -11.85 6.95
CA PHE A 156 8.71 -11.47 7.19
C PHE A 156 9.15 -10.45 6.13
N GLN A 157 9.83 -9.39 6.60
CA GLN A 157 10.19 -8.20 5.81
C GLN A 157 11.56 -7.70 6.31
N THR A 158 12.56 -8.58 6.25
CA THR A 158 13.86 -8.42 6.94
C THR A 158 14.66 -7.23 6.41
N GLU A 159 14.66 -7.03 5.09
CA GLU A 159 15.38 -5.93 4.43
C GLU A 159 14.70 -4.58 4.71
N LYS A 160 13.40 -4.48 4.47
CA LYS A 160 12.59 -3.28 4.73
C LYS A 160 12.67 -2.80 6.18
N ILE A 161 12.71 -3.73 7.14
CA ILE A 161 12.78 -3.41 8.57
C ILE A 161 14.22 -3.10 9.00
N GLY A 162 15.22 -3.52 8.21
CA GLY A 162 16.63 -3.41 8.56
C GLY A 162 17.03 -4.36 9.70
N HIS A 163 16.35 -5.50 9.83
CA HIS A 163 16.62 -6.48 10.90
C HIS A 163 16.40 -7.92 10.39
N PRO A 164 17.32 -8.88 10.64
CA PRO A 164 17.23 -10.25 10.14
C PRO A 164 15.99 -11.03 10.63
N HIS A 165 15.37 -10.55 11.72
CA HIS A 165 14.15 -11.09 12.32
C HIS A 165 12.94 -10.14 12.17
N GLY A 166 12.98 -9.24 11.19
CA GLY A 166 11.91 -8.28 10.95
C GLY A 166 10.62 -8.95 10.48
N LEU A 167 9.54 -8.76 11.23
CA LEU A 167 8.19 -9.20 10.91
C LEU A 167 7.27 -7.98 10.76
N GLN A 168 6.59 -7.87 9.63
CA GLN A 168 5.53 -6.90 9.40
C GLN A 168 4.19 -7.54 9.72
N ILE A 169 3.46 -6.97 10.68
CA ILE A 169 2.07 -7.32 10.97
C ILE A 169 1.19 -6.23 10.40
N THR A 170 0.30 -6.60 9.48
CA THR A 170 -0.67 -5.69 8.87
C THR A 170 -2.06 -6.03 9.36
N TYR A 171 -2.87 -5.01 9.64
CA TYR A 171 -4.26 -5.23 10.02
C TYR A 171 -5.13 -4.05 9.60
N ARG A 172 -6.40 -4.34 9.35
CA ARG A 172 -7.38 -3.31 9.03
C ARG A 172 -7.88 -2.64 10.30
N ARG A 173 -7.87 -1.31 10.32
CA ARG A 173 -8.56 -0.51 11.34
C ARG A 173 -9.46 0.48 10.62
N GLU A 174 -10.77 0.33 10.82
CA GLU A 174 -11.81 1.08 10.08
C GLU A 174 -11.62 0.88 8.56
N HIS A 175 -11.15 1.91 7.86
CA HIS A 175 -10.93 1.92 6.40
C HIS A 175 -9.46 1.94 5.98
N HIS A 176 -8.51 1.91 6.91
CA HIS A 176 -7.08 1.98 6.62
C HIS A 176 -6.33 0.70 7.01
N ILE A 177 -5.27 0.38 6.26
CA ILE A 177 -4.32 -0.67 6.63
C ILE A 177 -3.27 -0.07 7.56
N ARG A 178 -3.14 -0.64 8.76
CA ARG A 178 -2.08 -0.31 9.72
C ARG A 178 -0.95 -1.31 9.57
N ASN A 179 0.28 -0.80 9.59
CA ASN A 179 1.51 -1.59 9.60
C ASN A 179 2.16 -1.52 10.98
N LEU A 180 2.46 -2.66 11.57
CA LEU A 180 3.34 -2.80 12.74
C LEU A 180 4.61 -3.49 12.29
N PHE A 181 5.75 -2.82 12.45
CA PHE A 181 7.05 -3.41 12.24
C PHE A 181 7.59 -3.87 13.59
N VAL A 182 7.80 -5.18 13.72
CA VAL A 182 8.27 -5.80 14.95
C VAL A 182 9.45 -6.73 14.68
N TYR A 183 10.28 -6.96 15.68
CA TYR A 183 11.27 -8.04 15.66
C TYR A 183 11.47 -8.63 17.05
N HIS A 184 12.19 -9.74 17.10
CA HIS A 184 12.74 -10.32 18.32
C HIS A 184 14.23 -10.63 18.11
N GLU A 185 15.02 -10.60 19.17
CA GLU A 185 16.47 -10.90 19.10
C GLU A 185 16.72 -12.37 18.76
N SER A 186 15.93 -13.27 19.34
CA SER A 186 15.89 -14.69 18.94
C SER A 186 15.05 -14.90 17.67
N GLY A 187 15.67 -15.52 16.66
CA GLY A 187 15.00 -15.96 15.43
C GLY A 187 13.94 -17.03 15.69
N LYS A 188 14.17 -17.90 16.68
CA LYS A 188 13.17 -18.91 17.11
C LYS A 188 11.90 -18.23 17.61
N GLU A 189 12.04 -17.26 18.51
CA GLU A 189 10.89 -16.58 19.12
C GLU A 189 10.04 -15.83 18.09
N ILE A 190 10.64 -15.13 17.12
CA ILE A 190 9.84 -14.43 16.10
C ILE A 190 9.11 -15.41 15.17
N VAL A 191 9.73 -16.55 14.85
CA VAL A 191 9.12 -17.60 14.02
C VAL A 191 8.01 -18.33 14.79
N ASP A 192 8.19 -18.54 16.09
CA ASP A 192 7.15 -19.06 16.98
C ASP A 192 5.96 -18.10 17.04
N TRP A 193 6.19 -16.78 17.17
CA TRP A 193 5.13 -15.76 17.10
C TRP A 193 4.37 -15.81 15.77
N PHE A 194 5.10 -15.92 14.65
CA PHE A 194 4.51 -16.03 13.32
C PHE A 194 3.64 -17.29 13.19
N ASN A 195 4.14 -18.45 13.61
CA ASN A 195 3.38 -19.69 13.58
C ASN A 195 2.19 -19.68 14.57
N ALA A 196 2.30 -18.97 15.69
CA ALA A 196 1.20 -18.77 16.63
C ALA A 196 0.06 -17.94 16.04
N LEU A 197 0.38 -16.86 15.31
CA LEU A 197 -0.62 -16.09 14.57
C LEU A 197 -1.32 -16.94 13.50
N ARG A 198 -0.58 -17.81 12.81
CA ARG A 198 -1.12 -18.75 11.82
C ARG A 198 -2.04 -19.79 12.47
N ALA A 199 -1.65 -20.32 13.63
CA ALA A 199 -2.48 -21.26 14.39
C ALA A 199 -3.79 -20.63 14.87
N ALA A 200 -3.72 -19.42 15.44
CA ALA A 200 -4.91 -18.67 15.86
C ALA A 200 -5.84 -18.39 14.67
N ARG A 201 -5.28 -18.07 13.50
CA ARG A 201 -6.06 -17.86 12.26
C ARG A 201 -6.70 -19.15 11.76
N LEU A 202 -5.97 -20.27 11.78
CA LEU A 202 -6.52 -21.58 11.46
C LEU A 202 -7.70 -21.89 12.38
N GLN A 203 -7.53 -21.74 13.70
CA GLN A 203 -8.59 -21.98 14.67
C GLN A 203 -9.82 -21.08 14.44
N TYR A 204 -9.62 -19.79 14.20
CA TYR A 204 -10.69 -18.87 13.82
C TYR A 204 -11.46 -19.37 12.58
N LEU A 205 -10.75 -19.82 11.54
CA LEU A 205 -11.39 -20.35 10.33
C LEU A 205 -12.18 -21.63 10.61
N LYS A 206 -11.65 -22.55 11.44
CA LYS A 206 -12.38 -23.76 11.85
C LYS A 206 -13.69 -23.44 12.57
N MET A 207 -13.67 -22.43 13.44
CA MET A 207 -14.85 -22.01 14.21
C MET A 207 -15.85 -21.23 13.36
N ALA A 208 -15.38 -20.36 12.44
CA ALA A 208 -16.23 -19.55 11.60
C ALA A 208 -16.85 -20.33 10.43
N TYR A 209 -16.22 -21.44 10.01
CA TYR A 209 -16.63 -22.27 8.87
C TYR A 209 -16.54 -23.77 9.20
N PRO A 210 -17.33 -24.27 10.18
CA PRO A 210 -17.24 -25.65 10.66
C PRO A 210 -17.62 -26.70 9.59
N GLU A 211 -18.45 -26.32 8.62
CA GLU A 211 -18.92 -27.15 7.50
C GLU A 211 -17.83 -27.44 6.44
N LEU A 212 -16.73 -26.67 6.42
CA LEU A 212 -15.66 -26.87 5.43
C LEU A 212 -14.78 -28.06 5.82
N PRO A 213 -14.43 -28.98 4.90
CA PRO A 213 -13.49 -30.06 5.17
C PRO A 213 -12.15 -29.56 5.70
N GLU A 214 -11.49 -30.29 6.61
CA GLU A 214 -10.21 -29.87 7.21
C GLU A 214 -9.10 -29.59 6.19
N SER A 215 -9.16 -30.22 5.02
CA SER A 215 -8.27 -29.94 3.88
C SER A 215 -8.50 -28.59 3.20
N GLU A 216 -9.68 -28.00 3.36
CA GLU A 216 -10.07 -26.67 2.87
C GLU A 216 -10.02 -25.59 3.97
N GLN A 217 -9.85 -26.00 5.22
CA GLN A 217 -9.54 -25.13 6.36
C GLN A 217 -8.08 -24.63 6.33
N ARG A 218 -7.51 -24.37 5.14
CA ARG A 218 -6.33 -23.51 4.96
C ARG A 218 -6.83 -22.11 4.58
N GLU A 219 -5.98 -21.11 4.33
CA GLU A 219 -6.52 -19.83 3.83
C GLU A 219 -7.33 -20.10 2.55
N PRO A 220 -8.67 -19.95 2.59
CA PRO A 220 -9.50 -20.32 1.46
C PRO A 220 -9.17 -19.38 0.30
N PHE A 221 -9.29 -19.87 -0.93
CA PHE A 221 -9.22 -19.00 -2.09
C PHE A 221 -10.26 -17.89 -1.93
N LYS A 222 -9.78 -16.65 -1.83
CA LYS A 222 -10.66 -15.49 -1.72
C LYS A 222 -10.82 -14.91 -3.11
N LYS A 223 -12.06 -14.80 -3.60
CA LYS A 223 -12.34 -14.04 -4.83
C LYS A 223 -11.89 -12.59 -4.60
N ARG A 224 -11.08 -12.07 -5.51
CA ARG A 224 -10.54 -10.72 -5.50
C ARG A 224 -10.61 -10.14 -6.90
N TRP A 225 -10.77 -8.83 -6.97
CA TRP A 225 -10.62 -8.09 -8.23
C TRP A 225 -9.15 -7.74 -8.38
N PHE A 226 -8.53 -8.08 -9.52
CA PHE A 226 -7.11 -7.80 -9.77
C PHE A 226 -6.98 -6.69 -10.81
N ALA A 227 -6.00 -5.81 -10.60
CA ALA A 227 -5.60 -4.81 -11.57
C ALA A 227 -4.07 -4.86 -11.70
N LEU A 228 -3.57 -4.92 -12.93
CA LEU A 228 -2.15 -4.85 -13.22
C LEU A 228 -1.81 -3.44 -13.67
N ASP A 229 -0.82 -2.84 -13.03
CA ASP A 229 -0.14 -1.61 -13.43
C ASP A 229 1.18 -2.01 -14.11
N PRO A 230 1.25 -1.97 -15.45
CA PRO A 230 2.45 -2.35 -16.20
C PRO A 230 3.61 -1.34 -16.07
N GLN A 231 3.32 -0.09 -15.68
CA GLN A 231 4.31 0.97 -15.59
C GLN A 231 5.04 0.90 -14.24
N GLU A 232 4.28 0.84 -13.15
CA GLU A 232 4.83 0.67 -11.79
C GLU A 232 5.19 -0.78 -11.48
N ARG A 233 4.90 -1.69 -12.43
CA ARG A 233 5.09 -3.13 -12.30
C ARG A 233 4.42 -3.68 -11.05
N ARG A 234 3.14 -3.36 -10.84
CA ARG A 234 2.40 -3.77 -9.64
C ARG A 234 1.11 -4.49 -9.99
N LEU A 235 0.90 -5.64 -9.37
CA LEU A 235 -0.38 -6.34 -9.34
C LEU A 235 -1.12 -5.99 -8.06
N LEU A 236 -2.19 -5.21 -8.20
CA LEU A 236 -3.08 -4.76 -7.14
C LEU A 236 -4.27 -5.72 -7.01
N TYR A 237 -4.77 -5.96 -5.80
CA TYR A 237 -5.98 -6.76 -5.61
C TYR A 237 -6.93 -6.20 -4.56
N TYR A 238 -8.22 -6.23 -4.86
CA TYR A 238 -9.31 -5.57 -4.12
C TYR A 238 -10.36 -6.58 -3.67
N LYS A 239 -11.14 -6.25 -2.63
CA LYS A 239 -12.27 -7.09 -2.21
C LYS A 239 -13.45 -6.88 -3.17
N ASN A 240 -13.71 -5.63 -3.54
CA ASN A 240 -14.66 -5.24 -4.58
C ASN A 240 -13.96 -4.34 -5.62
N PRO A 241 -14.42 -4.33 -6.89
CA PRO A 241 -13.80 -3.52 -7.95
C PRO A 241 -13.85 -2.01 -7.71
N LEU A 242 -14.79 -1.52 -6.89
CA LEU A 242 -14.96 -0.10 -6.55
C LEU A 242 -14.36 0.25 -5.17
N ASP A 243 -13.59 -0.66 -4.56
CA ASP A 243 -12.94 -0.36 -3.28
C ASP A 243 -11.90 0.76 -3.49
N ALA A 244 -12.00 1.80 -2.67
CA ALA A 244 -11.09 2.95 -2.71
C ALA A 244 -9.62 2.60 -2.42
N PHE A 245 -9.35 1.43 -1.82
CA PHE A 245 -8.01 0.98 -1.47
C PHE A 245 -7.87 -0.51 -1.76
N GLU A 246 -6.71 -0.88 -2.28
CA GLU A 246 -6.34 -2.27 -2.49
C GLU A 246 -6.24 -3.02 -1.17
N GLN A 247 -6.62 -4.29 -1.21
CA GLN A 247 -6.38 -5.23 -0.10
C GLN A 247 -4.89 -5.60 -0.01
N GLY A 248 -4.18 -5.48 -1.13
CA GLY A 248 -2.73 -5.58 -1.19
C GLY A 248 -2.21 -5.40 -2.61
N GLN A 249 -0.89 -5.37 -2.72
CA GLN A 249 -0.17 -5.20 -3.96
C GLN A 249 1.03 -6.15 -4.02
N VAL A 250 1.45 -6.49 -5.24
CA VAL A 250 2.60 -7.33 -5.53
C VAL A 250 3.45 -6.61 -6.56
N PHE A 251 4.70 -6.29 -6.23
CA PHE A 251 5.65 -5.78 -7.23
C PHE A 251 6.11 -6.92 -8.15
N LEU A 252 6.35 -6.60 -9.42
CA LEU A 252 6.71 -7.53 -10.49
C LEU A 252 8.07 -7.10 -11.05
N GLY A 253 9.16 -7.60 -10.47
CA GLY A 253 10.52 -7.30 -10.91
C GLY A 253 10.86 -7.96 -12.25
N SER A 254 12.12 -8.35 -12.43
CA SER A 254 12.54 -9.05 -13.64
C SER A 254 12.88 -10.51 -13.37
N LYS A 255 13.04 -11.28 -14.45
CA LYS A 255 13.42 -12.69 -14.36
C LYS A 255 14.78 -12.88 -13.70
N GLU A 256 15.72 -11.96 -13.94
CA GLU A 256 17.05 -11.98 -13.33
C GLU A 256 17.01 -11.75 -11.82
N GLN A 257 15.99 -11.03 -11.33
CA GLN A 257 15.76 -10.82 -9.90
C GLN A 257 15.01 -11.98 -9.23
N GLY A 258 14.60 -13.02 -9.97
CA GLY A 258 13.86 -14.17 -9.43
C GLY A 258 12.34 -14.02 -9.49
N TYR A 259 11.83 -13.10 -10.32
CA TYR A 259 10.40 -13.02 -10.62
C TYR A 259 10.05 -13.92 -11.81
N GLU A 260 9.03 -14.77 -11.66
CA GLU A 260 8.60 -15.65 -12.73
C GLU A 260 7.09 -15.89 -12.67
N VAL A 261 6.48 -16.06 -13.83
CA VAL A 261 5.06 -16.35 -13.95
C VAL A 261 4.87 -17.62 -14.77
N SER A 262 4.19 -18.61 -14.18
CA SER A 262 4.01 -19.92 -14.76
C SER A 262 2.55 -20.36 -14.74
N GLU A 263 2.21 -21.16 -15.74
CA GLU A 263 0.91 -21.83 -15.86
C GLU A 263 0.98 -23.14 -15.06
N ASP A 264 0.91 -23.01 -13.74
CA ASP A 264 0.89 -24.19 -12.86
C ASP A 264 -0.04 -24.00 -11.65
N LEU A 265 -0.62 -25.12 -11.24
CA LEU A 265 -1.26 -25.29 -9.96
C LEU A 265 -0.45 -26.33 -9.18
N PRO A 266 0.17 -25.96 -8.05
CA PRO A 266 0.87 -26.91 -7.21
C PRO A 266 0.02 -28.13 -6.88
N LYS A 267 0.62 -29.33 -7.00
CA LYS A 267 -0.03 -30.59 -6.62
C LYS A 267 -0.43 -30.52 -5.15
N GLY A 268 -1.72 -30.71 -4.86
CA GLY A 268 -2.26 -30.73 -3.49
C GLY A 268 -3.02 -29.48 -3.04
N ILE A 269 -3.27 -28.51 -3.94
CA ILE A 269 -4.18 -27.38 -3.67
C ILE A 269 -5.63 -27.85 -3.69
N ARG A 270 -6.40 -27.49 -2.66
CA ARG A 270 -7.82 -27.84 -2.47
C ARG A 270 -8.60 -26.60 -2.01
N GLY A 271 -9.91 -26.55 -2.26
CA GLY A 271 -10.76 -25.39 -1.93
C GLY A 271 -10.79 -24.26 -2.96
N ASN A 272 -10.31 -24.49 -4.19
CA ASN A 272 -10.59 -23.62 -5.34
C ASN A 272 -11.76 -24.20 -6.15
N ARG A 273 -12.57 -23.33 -6.76
CA ARG A 273 -13.65 -23.75 -7.68
C ARG A 273 -13.22 -23.69 -9.16
N TRP A 274 -12.05 -23.14 -9.41
CA TRP A 274 -11.56 -22.76 -10.73
C TRP A 274 -10.29 -23.54 -11.05
N LYS A 275 -10.30 -24.24 -12.19
CA LYS A 275 -9.23 -25.17 -12.59
C LYS A 275 -8.06 -24.50 -13.33
N ALA A 276 -8.30 -23.32 -13.89
CA ALA A 276 -7.30 -22.53 -14.58
C ALA A 276 -6.48 -21.73 -13.55
N GLY A 277 -5.22 -22.14 -13.31
CA GLY A 277 -4.38 -21.53 -12.28
C GLY A 277 -3.05 -21.00 -12.79
N LEU A 278 -2.61 -19.90 -12.18
CA LEU A 278 -1.34 -19.28 -12.50
C LEU A 278 -0.59 -18.95 -11.22
N THR A 279 0.73 -19.14 -11.25
CA THR A 279 1.63 -18.81 -10.15
C THR A 279 2.46 -17.58 -10.52
N ILE A 280 2.53 -16.63 -9.59
CA ILE A 280 3.50 -15.53 -9.63
C ILE A 280 4.54 -15.78 -8.53
N LEU A 281 5.78 -16.02 -8.95
CA LEU A 281 6.94 -16.12 -8.09
C LEU A 281 7.56 -14.72 -7.98
N THR A 282 7.80 -14.28 -6.76
CA THR A 282 8.61 -13.10 -6.41
C THR A 282 9.77 -13.58 -5.53
N PRO A 283 10.81 -12.78 -5.27
CA PRO A 283 11.90 -13.16 -4.35
C PRO A 283 11.41 -13.43 -2.94
N GLU A 284 10.36 -12.76 -2.48
CA GLU A 284 9.91 -12.89 -1.08
C GLU A 284 8.74 -13.88 -0.91
N ARG A 285 7.97 -14.13 -1.97
CA ARG A 285 6.71 -14.86 -1.86
C ARG A 285 6.25 -15.50 -3.17
N ARG A 286 5.63 -16.68 -3.06
CA ARG A 286 4.83 -17.29 -4.11
C ARG A 286 3.36 -16.90 -3.98
N PHE A 287 2.77 -16.33 -5.02
CA PHE A 287 1.35 -16.04 -5.13
C PHE A 287 0.70 -17.06 -6.06
N ILE A 288 -0.44 -17.60 -5.63
CA ILE A 288 -1.17 -18.63 -6.37
C ILE A 288 -2.55 -18.08 -6.65
N LEU A 289 -2.89 -17.96 -7.93
CA LEU A 289 -4.11 -17.35 -8.44
C LEU A 289 -4.86 -18.37 -9.29
N THR A 290 -6.18 -18.22 -9.35
CA THR A 290 -7.06 -19.04 -10.18
C THR A 290 -8.02 -18.14 -10.92
N CYS A 291 -8.23 -18.38 -12.21
CA CYS A 291 -9.08 -17.60 -13.11
C CYS A 291 -10.36 -18.36 -13.43
N ALA A 292 -11.43 -17.65 -13.81
CA ALA A 292 -12.72 -18.29 -14.08
C ALA A 292 -12.71 -19.14 -15.37
N SER A 293 -11.79 -18.86 -16.29
CA SER A 293 -11.61 -19.59 -17.55
C SER A 293 -10.14 -19.68 -17.96
N GLU A 294 -9.81 -20.65 -18.81
CA GLU A 294 -8.47 -20.77 -19.43
C GLU A 294 -8.15 -19.57 -20.34
N LYS A 295 -9.18 -18.95 -20.95
CA LYS A 295 -9.01 -17.73 -21.75
C LYS A 295 -8.49 -16.57 -20.89
N GLU A 296 -9.16 -16.32 -19.77
CA GLU A 296 -8.76 -15.27 -18.81
C GLU A 296 -7.37 -15.56 -18.22
N GLN A 297 -7.08 -16.83 -17.89
CA GLN A 297 -5.75 -17.25 -17.43
C GLN A 297 -4.67 -16.92 -18.47
N ARG A 298 -4.91 -17.18 -19.76
CA ARG A 298 -3.97 -16.88 -20.85
C ARG A 298 -3.73 -15.38 -21.00
N GLU A 299 -4.80 -14.58 -20.98
CA GLU A 299 -4.72 -13.10 -21.06
C GLU A 299 -3.92 -12.51 -19.88
N TRP A 300 -4.12 -13.02 -18.66
CA TRP A 300 -3.33 -12.63 -17.50
C TRP A 300 -1.88 -13.07 -17.59
N LEU A 301 -1.60 -14.31 -18.01
CA LEU A 301 -0.23 -14.81 -18.19
C LEU A 301 0.53 -13.98 -19.23
N GLU A 302 -0.09 -13.64 -20.36
CA GLU A 302 0.50 -12.79 -21.39
C GLU A 302 0.81 -11.39 -20.85
N SER A 303 -0.15 -10.76 -20.16
CA SER A 303 0.03 -9.43 -19.58
C SER A 303 1.13 -9.40 -18.52
N LEU A 304 1.19 -10.43 -17.66
CA LEU A 304 2.23 -10.54 -16.63
C LEU A 304 3.61 -10.82 -17.23
N ARG A 305 3.71 -11.70 -18.25
CA ARG A 305 4.97 -11.98 -18.95
C ARG A 305 5.49 -10.76 -19.69
N ASP A 306 4.60 -9.96 -20.30
CA ASP A 306 4.97 -8.70 -20.95
C ASP A 306 5.56 -7.69 -19.95
N VAL A 307 5.01 -7.61 -18.73
CA VAL A 307 5.59 -6.75 -17.68
C VAL A 307 6.96 -7.25 -17.23
N LEU A 308 7.11 -8.58 -17.06
CA LEU A 308 8.38 -9.18 -16.64
C LEU A 308 9.48 -9.12 -17.70
N SER A 309 9.14 -9.12 -18.99
CA SER A 309 10.09 -9.09 -20.10
C SER A 309 10.68 -7.70 -20.35
N ARG A 310 10.01 -6.64 -19.89
CA ARG A 310 10.52 -5.27 -19.96
C ARG A 310 11.79 -5.15 -19.09
N PRO A 311 12.75 -4.30 -19.46
CA PRO A 311 13.91 -4.01 -18.60
C PRO A 311 13.50 -3.17 -17.38
N LEU A 312 14.12 -3.42 -16.23
CA LEU A 312 13.95 -2.59 -15.04
C LEU A 312 14.71 -1.28 -15.22
N THR A 313 14.04 -0.16 -14.96
CA THR A 313 14.71 1.13 -14.87
C THR A 313 15.38 1.26 -13.50
N PRO A 314 16.42 2.09 -13.36
CA PRO A 314 17.05 2.38 -12.06
C PRO A 314 16.04 2.83 -10.97
N LEU A 315 14.96 3.51 -11.37
CA LEU A 315 13.86 3.91 -10.48
C LEU A 315 13.04 2.72 -9.95
N HIS A 316 12.82 1.69 -10.76
CA HIS A 316 12.14 0.46 -10.31
C HIS A 316 12.99 -0.31 -9.28
N ILE A 317 14.31 -0.34 -9.47
CA ILE A 317 15.25 -1.01 -8.55
C ILE A 317 15.33 -0.28 -7.21
N LEU A 318 15.24 1.06 -7.22
CA LEU A 318 15.18 1.87 -6.00
C LEU A 318 13.84 1.72 -5.26
N SER A 319 12.73 1.65 -6.00
CA SER A 319 11.36 1.42 -5.48
C SER A 319 11.21 0.03 -4.83
N GLU A 320 11.96 -0.96 -5.30
CA GLU A 320 12.02 -2.31 -4.71
C GLU A 320 12.87 -2.34 -3.43
N LYS A 321 14.09 -1.77 -3.46
CA LYS A 321 15.04 -1.83 -2.32
C LYS A 321 14.69 -0.90 -1.17
N GLN A 322 14.10 0.25 -1.45
CA GLN A 322 13.58 1.14 -0.44
C GLN A 322 12.09 0.87 -0.30
N GLY A 323 11.69 0.14 0.75
CA GLY A 323 10.29 0.07 1.16
C GLY A 323 9.65 1.43 1.51
N LEU A 324 10.32 2.56 1.23
CA LEU A 324 9.85 3.90 0.86
C LEU A 324 11.07 4.85 0.72
N GLY A 325 11.17 5.55 -0.42
CA GLY A 325 11.54 6.98 -0.56
C GLY A 325 12.95 7.53 -0.23
N VAL A 326 13.20 8.71 -0.83
CA VAL A 326 14.31 9.69 -0.67
C VAL A 326 15.51 9.43 -1.59
N GLY A 327 16.00 10.33 -2.47
CA GLY A 327 15.91 11.78 -2.59
C GLY A 327 17.35 12.34 -2.54
N PHE A 328 17.91 12.84 -3.65
CA PHE A 328 19.12 13.68 -3.66
C PHE A 328 19.14 14.65 -4.84
N LEU A 329 19.59 15.86 -4.52
CA LEU A 329 19.73 17.07 -5.32
C LEU A 329 20.88 16.97 -6.33
N THR A 330 20.72 17.60 -7.49
CA THR A 330 21.74 18.52 -8.05
C THR A 330 21.11 19.37 -9.15
N GLU A 331 21.20 20.69 -8.97
CA GLU A 331 20.95 21.74 -9.96
C GLU A 331 21.98 21.68 -11.09
N VAL A 332 21.54 21.87 -12.33
CA VAL A 332 22.29 22.61 -13.37
C VAL A 332 21.27 23.35 -14.23
N GLU A 333 21.61 24.60 -14.54
CA GLU A 333 20.78 25.70 -15.02
C GLU A 333 20.95 25.94 -16.55
N LEU A 334 20.02 26.74 -17.11
CA LEU A 334 20.05 27.53 -18.38
C LEU A 334 19.51 26.91 -19.69
N PRO A 335 19.05 27.72 -20.68
CA PRO A 335 18.00 28.76 -20.61
C PRO A 335 17.03 28.78 -21.84
N GLU A 336 15.97 29.60 -21.72
CA GLU A 336 15.09 30.32 -22.70
C GLU A 336 15.19 30.01 -24.22
N ALA A 337 14.12 30.03 -25.05
CA ALA A 337 13.31 31.23 -25.37
C ALA A 337 12.24 30.97 -26.48
N LEU A 338 11.15 31.75 -26.41
CA LEU A 338 10.31 32.39 -27.49
C LEU A 338 9.38 31.53 -28.38
N SER A 339 8.04 31.68 -28.26
CA SER A 339 7.11 32.63 -28.95
C SER A 339 6.79 32.23 -30.42
N SER A 340 5.61 32.34 -31.03
CA SER A 340 4.23 32.80 -30.74
C SER A 340 3.37 32.51 -32.00
N SER A 341 2.03 32.35 -31.93
CA SER A 341 1.01 33.09 -32.75
C SER A 341 -0.41 32.46 -32.84
N THR A 342 -1.38 33.17 -32.23
CA THR A 342 -2.74 33.64 -32.66
C THR A 342 -3.82 32.79 -33.42
N LEU A 343 -4.92 32.47 -32.69
CA LEU A 343 -6.40 32.78 -32.84
C LEU A 343 -7.24 32.39 -34.11
N PRO A 344 -8.61 32.40 -34.08
CA PRO A 344 -9.64 32.31 -32.98
C PRO A 344 -10.88 31.38 -33.29
N ASP A 345 -11.78 31.14 -32.32
CA ASP A 345 -13.25 31.21 -32.58
C ASP A 345 -14.12 31.41 -31.30
N GLN A 346 -15.26 32.09 -31.47
CA GLN A 346 -16.16 32.69 -30.48
C GLN A 346 -17.36 31.80 -30.10
N SER A 347 -17.85 31.93 -28.85
CA SER A 347 -19.29 31.97 -28.53
C SER A 347 -19.53 32.72 -27.20
N CYS A 348 -20.56 33.56 -27.14
CA CYS A 348 -20.85 34.47 -26.03
C CYS A 348 -22.23 34.15 -25.39
N PRO A 349 -22.37 34.06 -24.05
CA PRO A 349 -23.67 34.01 -23.36
C PRO A 349 -24.10 35.33 -22.69
N GLU A 350 -25.42 35.46 -22.45
CA GLU A 350 -26.23 36.60 -21.97
C GLU A 350 -25.73 37.45 -20.78
N PRO A 351 -26.18 38.73 -20.64
CA PRO A 351 -25.67 39.66 -19.64
C PRO A 351 -26.17 39.33 -18.21
N ARG A 352 -25.23 38.96 -17.33
CA ARG A 352 -25.45 38.85 -15.88
C ARG A 352 -25.52 40.26 -15.24
N ARG A 353 -26.34 40.40 -14.19
CA ARG A 353 -26.33 41.59 -13.32
C ARG A 353 -24.93 41.75 -12.69
N ALA A 354 -24.41 42.97 -12.63
CA ALA A 354 -23.08 43.23 -12.05
C ALA A 354 -23.03 42.71 -10.61
N SER A 355 -22.01 41.87 -10.32
CA SER A 355 -21.86 41.27 -9.00
C SER A 355 -21.65 42.34 -7.93
N ARG A 356 -22.23 42.15 -6.74
CA ARG A 356 -21.97 43.04 -5.59
C ARG A 356 -20.49 43.07 -5.16
N PHE A 357 -19.71 42.11 -5.65
CA PHE A 357 -18.28 41.98 -5.41
C PHE A 357 -17.41 42.53 -6.55
N ALA A 358 -18.01 43.26 -7.53
CA ALA A 358 -17.32 43.72 -8.73
C ALA A 358 -16.01 44.48 -8.43
N GLN A 359 -16.00 45.29 -7.37
CA GLN A 359 -14.84 46.06 -6.93
C GLN A 359 -13.68 45.23 -6.34
N TRP A 360 -13.92 43.96 -5.99
CA TRP A 360 -12.93 43.06 -5.39
C TRP A 360 -12.54 41.90 -6.31
N ILE A 361 -12.95 41.93 -7.59
CA ILE A 361 -12.69 40.85 -8.54
C ILE A 361 -11.18 40.64 -8.71
N SER A 362 -10.77 39.39 -8.52
CA SER A 362 -9.43 38.86 -8.78
C SER A 362 -9.52 37.77 -9.84
N ASN A 363 -8.52 37.70 -10.72
CA ASN A 363 -8.48 36.72 -11.81
C ASN A 363 -7.31 35.74 -11.62
N PRO A 364 -7.40 34.79 -10.67
CA PRO A 364 -6.33 33.85 -10.42
C PRO A 364 -6.17 32.83 -11.56
N THR A 365 -4.97 32.27 -11.68
CA THR A 365 -4.58 31.28 -12.70
C THR A 365 -3.91 30.09 -12.05
N PHE A 366 -4.16 28.89 -12.56
CA PHE A 366 -3.59 27.66 -12.03
C PHE A 366 -2.07 27.61 -12.14
N ASP A 367 -1.41 27.14 -11.08
CA ASP A 367 0.03 27.01 -11.01
C ASP A 367 0.49 25.63 -11.51
N LEU A 368 1.28 25.62 -12.59
CA LEU A 368 1.81 24.40 -13.20
C LEU A 368 2.83 23.67 -12.31
N GLY A 369 3.47 24.36 -11.38
CA GLY A 369 4.41 23.77 -10.41
C GLY A 369 3.69 22.92 -9.37
N SER A 370 2.53 23.39 -8.90
CA SER A 370 1.70 22.69 -7.93
C SER A 370 0.80 21.60 -8.52
N LEU A 371 0.48 21.70 -9.81
CA LEU A 371 -0.50 20.86 -10.51
C LEU A 371 -0.21 19.35 -10.42
N SER A 372 -1.15 18.55 -9.91
CA SER A 372 -0.98 17.09 -9.94
C SER A 372 -0.79 16.48 -11.32
N CYS A 373 0.01 15.41 -11.42
CA CYS A 373 0.21 14.68 -12.67
C CYS A 373 -1.07 14.04 -13.22
N SER A 374 -2.16 13.93 -12.46
CA SER A 374 -3.45 13.45 -12.98
C SER A 374 -4.27 14.53 -13.68
N LEU A 375 -3.80 15.77 -13.63
CA LEU A 375 -4.52 16.94 -14.15
C LEU A 375 -3.77 17.52 -15.35
N THR A 376 -4.50 18.20 -16.22
CA THR A 376 -3.99 19.08 -17.27
C THR A 376 -4.60 20.44 -17.08
N VAL A 377 -3.86 21.49 -17.44
CA VAL A 377 -4.33 22.86 -17.42
C VAL A 377 -4.41 23.39 -18.84
N SER A 378 -5.44 24.18 -19.16
CA SER A 378 -5.60 24.86 -20.45
C SER A 378 -4.50 25.90 -20.69
N GLU A 379 -4.29 26.29 -21.94
CA GLU A 379 -3.26 27.28 -22.30
C GLU A 379 -3.41 28.62 -21.57
N ASP A 380 -4.65 29.05 -21.31
CA ASP A 380 -4.95 30.27 -20.56
C ASP A 380 -4.80 30.13 -19.04
N CYS A 381 -4.42 28.94 -18.55
CA CYS A 381 -4.28 28.59 -17.15
C CYS A 381 -5.54 28.80 -16.29
N ARG A 382 -6.75 28.75 -16.88
CA ARG A 382 -8.02 28.96 -16.17
C ARG A 382 -8.92 27.74 -16.11
N THR A 383 -8.61 26.69 -16.86
CA THR A 383 -9.32 25.41 -16.78
C THR A 383 -8.38 24.33 -16.31
N VAL A 384 -8.78 23.58 -15.28
CA VAL A 384 -8.08 22.37 -14.85
C VAL A 384 -8.97 21.17 -15.09
N THR A 385 -8.43 20.15 -15.75
CA THR A 385 -9.16 18.98 -16.21
C THR A 385 -8.46 17.70 -15.77
N VAL A 386 -9.23 16.71 -15.34
CA VAL A 386 -8.75 15.37 -15.08
C VAL A 386 -8.36 14.72 -16.40
N SER A 387 -7.07 14.44 -16.56
CA SER A 387 -6.56 13.80 -17.76
C SER A 387 -6.85 12.30 -17.75
N ARG A 388 -7.08 11.73 -18.94
CA ARG A 388 -7.22 10.29 -19.13
C ARG A 388 -5.94 9.53 -18.82
N PHE A 389 -4.80 10.18 -19.03
CA PHE A 389 -3.48 9.62 -18.78
C PHE A 389 -2.71 10.51 -17.83
N ARG A 390 -1.89 9.91 -16.97
CA ARG A 390 -1.00 10.67 -16.11
C ARG A 390 -0.03 11.48 -16.97
N GLN A 391 -0.01 12.79 -16.75
CA GLN A 391 0.84 13.72 -17.47
C GLN A 391 2.30 13.58 -17.01
N PRO A 392 3.26 13.61 -17.96
CA PRO A 392 4.68 13.41 -17.70
C PRO A 392 5.34 14.68 -17.13
N TYR A 393 4.67 15.38 -16.21
CA TYR A 393 5.26 16.55 -15.57
C TYR A 393 6.46 16.14 -14.72
N HIS A 394 7.51 16.96 -14.75
CA HIS A 394 8.68 16.76 -13.91
C HIS A 394 8.29 16.74 -12.42
N TRP A 395 8.96 15.85 -11.69
CA TRP A 395 8.80 15.77 -10.25
C TRP A 395 9.24 17.09 -9.60
N SER A 396 8.41 17.60 -8.70
CA SER A 396 8.70 18.79 -7.90
C SER A 396 8.10 18.60 -6.51
N GLN A 397 8.77 19.10 -5.48
CA GLN A 397 8.25 19.10 -4.11
C GLN A 397 7.00 19.96 -3.97
N GLU A 398 6.80 20.91 -4.90
CA GLU A 398 5.63 21.77 -4.93
C GLU A 398 4.38 21.08 -5.48
N ARG A 399 4.53 19.92 -6.15
CA ARG A 399 3.45 19.25 -6.88
C ARG A 399 2.58 18.39 -5.97
N PHE A 400 1.27 18.50 -6.09
CA PHE A 400 0.35 17.60 -5.38
C PHE A 400 0.43 16.17 -5.89
N SER A 401 0.44 15.24 -4.93
CA SER A 401 0.33 13.79 -5.19
C SER A 401 -1.09 13.34 -5.55
N THR A 402 -2.10 14.08 -5.09
CA THR A 402 -3.53 13.89 -5.36
C THR A 402 -3.99 14.91 -6.40
N SER A 403 -5.14 14.72 -7.07
CA SER A 403 -5.73 15.58 -8.12
C SER A 403 -6.09 17.01 -7.65
N GLN A 404 -5.10 17.74 -7.14
CA GLN A 404 -5.20 19.08 -6.57
C GLN A 404 -4.25 20.04 -7.30
N VAL A 405 -4.55 21.32 -7.17
CA VAL A 405 -3.76 22.42 -7.72
C VAL A 405 -3.98 23.70 -6.91
N LEU A 406 -2.94 24.52 -6.74
CA LEU A 406 -3.02 25.90 -6.25
C LEU A 406 -2.99 26.88 -7.42
N CYS A 407 -3.47 28.09 -7.21
CA CYS A 407 -3.19 29.21 -8.10
C CYS A 407 -1.86 29.88 -7.78
N SER A 408 -1.23 30.48 -8.79
CA SER A 408 0.07 31.15 -8.64
C SER A 408 -0.02 32.43 -7.81
N GLN A 409 -1.18 33.08 -7.77
CA GLN A 409 -1.42 34.30 -7.00
C GLN A 409 -1.54 33.99 -5.51
N ALA A 410 -0.75 34.70 -4.70
CA ALA A 410 -0.81 34.69 -3.25
C ALA A 410 -1.45 35.99 -2.74
N PHE A 411 -2.39 35.89 -1.80
CA PHE A 411 -3.05 37.04 -1.18
C PHE A 411 -2.59 37.19 0.27
N SER A 412 -2.05 38.36 0.60
CA SER A 412 -1.55 38.68 1.95
C SER A 412 -2.27 39.86 2.61
N SER A 413 -3.08 40.62 1.86
CA SER A 413 -3.83 41.79 2.34
C SER A 413 -4.94 42.16 1.37
N GLY A 414 -5.98 42.83 1.85
CA GLY A 414 -7.07 43.35 1.02
C GLY A 414 -8.23 42.36 0.85
N ARG A 415 -9.16 42.73 -0.05
CA ARG A 415 -10.38 41.98 -0.36
C ARG A 415 -10.32 41.42 -1.77
N HIS A 416 -10.59 40.13 -1.90
CA HIS A 416 -10.48 39.39 -3.14
C HIS A 416 -11.73 38.53 -3.38
N TYR A 417 -12.21 38.52 -4.62
CA TYR A 417 -13.34 37.72 -5.04
C TYR A 417 -13.06 37.03 -6.38
N TRP A 418 -13.36 35.75 -6.49
CA TRP A 418 -13.30 35.02 -7.77
C TRP A 418 -14.39 33.95 -7.84
N GLU A 419 -14.75 33.55 -9.07
CA GLU A 419 -15.80 32.57 -9.34
C GLU A 419 -15.25 31.32 -10.02
N VAL A 420 -15.78 30.16 -9.63
CA VAL A 420 -15.38 28.86 -10.14
C VAL A 420 -16.60 28.13 -10.69
N ASP A 421 -16.60 27.75 -11.96
CA ASP A 421 -17.60 26.87 -12.57
C ASP A 421 -17.30 25.41 -12.19
N THR A 422 -18.28 24.75 -11.59
CA THR A 422 -18.19 23.39 -11.05
C THR A 422 -19.15 22.41 -11.74
N LYS A 423 -19.88 22.84 -12.78
CA LYS A 423 -20.86 22.00 -13.49
C LYS A 423 -20.21 20.78 -14.14
N TYR A 424 -18.98 20.93 -14.63
CA TYR A 424 -18.26 19.92 -15.38
C TYR A 424 -17.43 18.96 -14.50
N CYS A 425 -17.56 19.02 -13.18
CA CYS A 425 -16.89 18.10 -12.28
C CYS A 425 -17.89 17.39 -11.37
N ASN A 426 -17.92 16.05 -11.37
CA ASN A 426 -18.91 15.31 -10.58
C ASN A 426 -18.76 15.56 -9.07
N HIS A 427 -17.52 15.71 -8.61
CA HIS A 427 -17.14 15.83 -7.22
C HIS A 427 -15.93 16.75 -7.12
N TRP A 428 -15.99 17.79 -6.30
CA TRP A 428 -14.99 18.85 -6.29
C TRP A 428 -14.87 19.50 -4.92
N ALA A 429 -13.75 20.15 -4.66
CA ALA A 429 -13.59 21.09 -3.58
C ALA A 429 -12.85 22.33 -4.06
N VAL A 430 -13.32 23.48 -3.60
CA VAL A 430 -12.76 24.80 -3.94
C VAL A 430 -12.60 25.60 -2.66
N GLY A 431 -11.51 26.33 -2.56
CA GLY A 431 -11.14 26.99 -1.32
C GLY A 431 -9.87 27.80 -1.40
N VAL A 432 -9.24 27.97 -0.25
CA VAL A 432 -7.95 28.65 -0.08
C VAL A 432 -7.02 27.81 0.79
N ALA A 433 -5.73 27.89 0.54
CA ALA A 433 -4.71 27.22 1.34
C ALA A 433 -3.41 28.03 1.37
N SER A 434 -2.60 27.84 2.41
CA SER A 434 -1.23 28.38 2.42
C SER A 434 -0.35 27.66 1.39
N TRP A 435 0.70 28.34 0.90
CA TRP A 435 1.70 27.66 0.06
C TRP A 435 2.37 26.51 0.79
N GLY A 436 2.57 26.60 2.12
CA GLY A 436 3.18 25.55 2.94
C GLY A 436 2.29 24.30 3.14
N MET A 437 1.05 24.31 2.64
CA MET A 437 0.15 23.16 2.77
C MET A 437 0.80 21.91 2.16
N SER A 438 0.94 20.87 2.98
CA SER A 438 1.61 19.63 2.61
C SER A 438 1.00 18.99 1.36
N ARG A 439 1.84 18.72 0.35
CA ARG A 439 1.41 18.24 -0.99
C ARG A 439 0.94 16.78 -1.02
N ASP A 440 1.08 16.07 0.11
CA ASP A 440 0.54 14.73 0.38
C ASP A 440 -0.79 14.73 1.14
N ARG A 441 -1.28 15.92 1.55
CA ARG A 441 -2.55 16.09 2.27
C ARG A 441 -3.65 16.60 1.34
N MET A 442 -4.89 16.42 1.81
CA MET A 442 -6.08 16.85 1.10
C MET A 442 -6.52 18.24 1.55
N LEU A 443 -6.99 19.04 0.62
CA LEU A 443 -7.54 20.38 0.86
C LEU A 443 -8.65 20.34 1.91
N GLY A 444 -8.58 21.25 2.89
CA GLY A 444 -9.48 21.34 4.04
C GLY A 444 -9.15 20.37 5.18
N ARG A 445 -8.17 19.47 5.01
CA ARG A 445 -7.74 18.47 6.00
C ARG A 445 -6.37 18.81 6.61
N THR A 446 -5.98 20.07 6.50
CA THR A 446 -4.82 20.66 7.17
C THR A 446 -5.27 21.88 7.99
N MET A 447 -4.42 22.36 8.88
CA MET A 447 -4.74 23.53 9.72
C MET A 447 -4.71 24.86 8.93
N ASP A 448 -4.08 24.85 7.76
CA ASP A 448 -3.79 25.99 6.91
C ASP A 448 -4.52 25.91 5.56
N SER A 449 -5.67 25.21 5.52
CA SER A 449 -6.55 25.16 4.36
C SER A 449 -8.03 25.16 4.72
N TRP A 450 -8.83 25.86 3.92
CA TRP A 450 -10.26 26.05 4.08
C TRP A 450 -10.94 25.83 2.75
N CYS A 451 -11.99 25.01 2.69
CA CYS A 451 -12.69 24.76 1.43
C CYS A 451 -14.14 24.35 1.64
N ILE A 452 -14.93 24.49 0.57
CA ILE A 452 -16.22 23.83 0.41
C ILE A 452 -16.07 22.67 -0.58
N GLU A 453 -16.73 21.56 -0.28
CA GLU A 453 -16.66 20.30 -1.01
C GLU A 453 -18.05 19.79 -1.38
N TRP A 454 -18.20 19.29 -2.62
CA TRP A 454 -19.34 18.50 -3.06
C TRP A 454 -18.97 17.02 -3.21
N LYS A 455 -19.56 16.17 -2.36
CA LYS A 455 -19.33 14.72 -2.33
C LYS A 455 -20.27 13.97 -3.28
N GLY A 456 -19.83 12.80 -3.76
CA GLY A 456 -20.62 11.93 -4.63
C GLY A 456 -21.88 11.31 -4.04
N THR A 457 -22.06 11.44 -2.73
CA THR A 457 -23.31 11.09 -2.02
C THR A 457 -24.39 12.16 -2.15
N GLY A 458 -24.13 13.27 -2.86
CA GLY A 458 -25.06 14.39 -3.00
C GLY A 458 -25.04 15.35 -1.81
N GLN A 459 -23.89 15.50 -1.13
CA GLN A 459 -23.74 16.30 0.08
C GLN A 459 -22.71 17.41 -0.12
N LEU A 460 -23.10 18.64 0.23
CA LEU A 460 -22.21 19.80 0.31
C LEU A 460 -21.67 19.94 1.73
N SER A 461 -20.38 20.24 1.89
CA SER A 461 -19.76 20.38 3.21
C SER A 461 -18.65 21.42 3.21
N ALA A 462 -18.55 22.20 4.27
CA ALA A 462 -17.44 23.09 4.53
C ALA A 462 -16.39 22.44 5.43
N TRP A 463 -15.12 22.66 5.13
CA TRP A 463 -13.97 22.21 5.91
C TRP A 463 -13.18 23.39 6.41
N THR A 464 -13.07 23.51 7.72
CA THR A 464 -12.31 24.58 8.40
C THR A 464 -11.55 23.98 9.58
N MET A 465 -10.25 24.27 9.70
CA MET A 465 -9.39 23.71 10.77
C MET A 465 -9.56 22.19 10.96
N VAL A 466 -9.57 21.43 9.86
CA VAL A 466 -9.74 19.95 9.85
C VAL A 466 -11.11 19.45 10.35
N LYS A 467 -12.08 20.35 10.56
CA LYS A 467 -13.44 20.03 10.98
C LYS A 467 -14.42 20.18 9.81
N GLU A 468 -15.22 19.13 9.60
CA GLU A 468 -16.30 19.12 8.62
C GLU A 468 -17.59 19.71 9.20
N THR A 469 -18.26 20.56 8.42
CA THR A 469 -19.61 21.07 8.67
C THR A 469 -20.48 20.78 7.45
N VAL A 470 -21.50 19.95 7.62
CA VAL A 470 -22.43 19.62 6.52
C VAL A 470 -23.34 20.81 6.25
N LEU A 471 -23.46 21.20 4.97
CA LEU A 471 -24.29 22.31 4.52
C LEU A 471 -25.58 21.78 3.90
N ASN A 472 -26.72 22.36 4.29
CA ASN A 472 -28.03 22.02 3.74
C ASN A 472 -28.30 22.84 2.47
N SER A 473 -27.52 22.59 1.42
CA SER A 473 -27.68 23.23 0.11
C SER A 473 -27.53 22.22 -1.01
N ASP A 474 -28.25 22.47 -2.11
CA ASP A 474 -28.08 21.75 -3.38
C ASP A 474 -26.70 22.01 -3.99
N ARG A 475 -26.35 21.21 -5.01
CA ARG A 475 -25.09 21.34 -5.75
C ARG A 475 -25.01 22.72 -6.43
N PRO A 476 -24.10 23.61 -6.02
CA PRO A 476 -23.92 24.88 -6.71
C PRO A 476 -23.27 24.62 -8.08
N GLY A 477 -23.75 25.29 -9.12
CA GLY A 477 -23.16 25.23 -10.46
C GLY A 477 -21.96 26.16 -10.64
N VAL A 478 -21.96 27.30 -9.92
CA VAL A 478 -20.83 28.22 -9.82
C VAL A 478 -20.66 28.57 -8.35
N VAL A 479 -19.42 28.55 -7.87
CA VAL A 479 -19.07 28.94 -6.50
C VAL A 479 -18.26 30.23 -6.54
N GLY A 480 -18.77 31.28 -5.89
CA GLY A 480 -18.04 32.51 -5.62
C GLY A 480 -17.29 32.41 -4.29
N ILE A 481 -16.02 32.81 -4.28
CA ILE A 481 -15.17 32.79 -3.09
C ILE A 481 -14.78 34.23 -2.78
N CYS A 482 -15.13 34.71 -1.59
CA CYS A 482 -14.78 36.03 -1.10
C CYS A 482 -13.83 35.90 0.08
N LEU A 483 -12.62 36.43 -0.09
CA LEU A 483 -11.54 36.43 0.89
C LEU A 483 -11.31 37.87 1.35
N ASP A 484 -11.61 38.16 2.61
CA ASP A 484 -11.36 39.46 3.23
C ASP A 484 -10.27 39.31 4.30
N LEU A 485 -9.04 39.71 3.92
CA LEU A 485 -7.89 39.64 4.83
C LEU A 485 -7.79 40.87 5.74
N GLU A 486 -8.59 41.91 5.51
CA GLU A 486 -8.63 43.10 6.37
C GLU A 486 -9.44 42.81 7.64
N GLU A 487 -10.59 42.18 7.45
CA GLU A 487 -11.51 41.81 8.54
C GLU A 487 -11.34 40.34 8.98
N GLY A 488 -10.54 39.55 8.26
CA GLY A 488 -10.16 38.19 8.66
C GLY A 488 -11.25 37.13 8.46
N TRP A 489 -12.02 37.20 7.37
CA TRP A 489 -13.06 36.22 7.06
C TRP A 489 -13.02 35.69 5.62
N LEU A 490 -13.56 34.49 5.45
CA LEU A 490 -13.71 33.79 4.18
C LEU A 490 -15.16 33.36 4.02
N ALA A 491 -15.78 33.71 2.90
CA ALA A 491 -17.15 33.30 2.57
C ALA A 491 -17.26 32.65 1.19
N PHE A 492 -18.20 31.71 1.09
CA PHE A 492 -18.53 30.95 -0.10
C PHE A 492 -19.96 31.23 -0.51
N TYR A 493 -20.19 31.46 -1.80
CA TYR A 493 -21.48 31.79 -2.38
C TYR A 493 -21.84 30.82 -3.50
N SER A 494 -23.11 30.45 -3.60
CA SER A 494 -23.67 29.85 -4.81
C SER A 494 -24.09 30.97 -5.74
N VAL A 495 -23.51 30.99 -6.94
CA VAL A 495 -23.75 32.05 -7.94
C VAL A 495 -24.67 31.50 -9.04
N ALA A 496 -25.92 31.94 -9.02
CA ALA A 496 -26.91 31.65 -10.06
C ALA A 496 -27.47 32.96 -10.63
N SER A 497 -28.74 33.27 -10.37
CA SER A 497 -29.33 34.59 -10.67
C SER A 497 -28.95 35.66 -9.64
N GLN A 498 -28.63 35.24 -8.41
CA GLN A 498 -28.15 36.08 -7.31
C GLN A 498 -27.09 35.31 -6.52
N GLU A 499 -26.20 36.00 -5.79
CA GLU A 499 -25.23 35.38 -4.90
C GLU A 499 -25.89 34.94 -3.58
N THR A 500 -26.04 33.64 -3.38
CA THR A 500 -26.59 33.07 -2.14
C THR A 500 -25.46 32.58 -1.24
N LEU A 501 -25.40 33.05 0.01
CA LEU A 501 -24.37 32.62 0.96
C LEU A 501 -24.52 31.12 1.25
N LEU A 502 -23.43 30.36 1.09
CA LEU A 502 -23.35 28.94 1.43
C LEU A 502 -22.73 28.72 2.80
N TYR A 503 -21.62 29.42 3.07
CA TYR A 503 -20.85 29.27 4.30
C TYR A 503 -19.92 30.47 4.51
N GLU A 504 -19.70 30.83 5.77
CA GLU A 504 -18.74 31.85 6.18
C GLU A 504 -17.93 31.35 7.39
N CYS A 505 -16.66 31.76 7.47
CA CYS A 505 -15.81 31.46 8.61
C CYS A 505 -14.70 32.49 8.80
N GLU A 506 -14.23 32.62 10.03
CA GLU A 506 -13.03 33.39 10.35
C GLU A 506 -11.76 32.66 9.90
N ILE A 507 -10.79 33.43 9.42
CA ILE A 507 -9.49 32.95 8.97
C ILE A 507 -8.37 33.67 9.74
N ALA A 508 -7.57 32.87 10.44
CA ALA A 508 -6.35 33.33 11.10
C ALA A 508 -5.14 32.78 10.35
N ALA A 509 -4.83 33.36 9.19
CA ALA A 509 -3.70 32.94 8.36
C ALA A 509 -2.43 33.74 8.72
N SER A 510 -1.37 33.04 9.14
CA SER A 510 -0.04 33.63 9.37
C SER A 510 0.80 33.74 8.10
N SER A 511 0.28 33.27 6.96
CA SER A 511 1.00 33.17 5.69
C SER A 511 0.06 33.51 4.53
N PRO A 512 0.57 34.01 3.39
CA PRO A 512 -0.25 34.31 2.22
C PRO A 512 -1.09 33.11 1.78
N LEU A 513 -2.33 33.38 1.37
CA LEU A 513 -3.29 32.36 0.94
C LEU A 513 -3.41 32.31 -0.58
N HIS A 514 -3.48 31.10 -1.10
CA HIS A 514 -3.66 30.82 -2.51
C HIS A 514 -5.03 30.19 -2.74
N PRO A 515 -5.75 30.57 -3.82
CA PRO A 515 -6.88 29.79 -4.30
C PRO A 515 -6.47 28.33 -4.53
N ALA A 516 -7.30 27.40 -4.07
CA ALA A 516 -6.97 25.99 -4.00
C ALA A 516 -8.13 25.12 -4.47
N PHE A 517 -7.81 24.06 -5.21
CA PHE A 517 -8.79 23.25 -5.93
C PHE A 517 -8.48 21.78 -5.83
N TRP A 518 -9.53 20.96 -5.74
CA TRP A 518 -9.45 19.51 -5.75
C TRP A 518 -10.58 18.93 -6.61
N LEU A 519 -10.24 18.07 -7.57
CA LEU A 519 -11.19 17.33 -8.40
C LEU A 519 -11.22 15.88 -7.90
N TYR A 520 -12.34 15.42 -7.32
CA TYR A 520 -12.42 14.05 -6.80
C TYR A 520 -12.80 13.09 -7.92
N GLY A 521 -12.27 11.88 -7.82
CA GLY A 521 -12.45 10.85 -8.82
C GLY A 521 -11.64 11.16 -10.06
N LEU A 522 -10.85 10.18 -10.50
CA LEU A 522 -10.05 10.31 -11.72
C LEU A 522 -10.91 10.03 -12.97
N THR A 523 -12.18 10.46 -12.97
CA THR A 523 -13.05 10.34 -14.13
C THR A 523 -12.53 11.28 -15.22
N PRO A 524 -11.98 10.74 -16.33
CA PRO A 524 -11.38 11.58 -17.35
C PRO A 524 -12.39 12.57 -17.92
N GLY A 525 -11.98 13.83 -18.07
CA GLY A 525 -12.81 14.91 -18.60
C GLY A 525 -13.53 15.75 -17.54
N ASN A 526 -13.52 15.35 -16.25
CA ASN A 526 -14.00 16.25 -15.18
C ASN A 526 -13.16 17.52 -15.13
N SER A 527 -13.77 18.70 -15.08
CA SER A 527 -13.04 19.97 -15.07
C SER A 527 -13.63 21.03 -14.15
N LEU A 528 -12.76 21.94 -13.67
CA LEU A 528 -13.10 23.16 -12.95
C LEU A 528 -12.55 24.36 -13.72
N ILE A 529 -13.32 25.43 -13.81
CA ILE A 529 -12.99 26.61 -14.62
C ILE A 529 -13.08 27.87 -13.75
N ILE A 530 -12.03 28.69 -13.75
CA ILE A 530 -12.05 30.02 -13.12
C ILE A 530 -12.70 31.00 -14.10
N ASN A 531 -13.87 31.52 -13.74
CA ASN A 531 -14.65 32.40 -14.60
C ASN A 531 -14.00 33.78 -14.71
N GLN A 532 -14.06 34.37 -15.91
CA GLN A 532 -13.77 35.79 -16.08
C GLN A 532 -15.02 36.58 -15.69
N VAL A 533 -15.07 37.07 -14.47
CA VAL A 533 -16.13 38.00 -14.08
C VAL A 533 -15.76 39.36 -14.68
N LYS A 534 -16.48 39.78 -15.72
CA LYS A 534 -16.32 41.12 -16.29
C LYS A 534 -17.00 42.13 -15.36
N VAL A 535 -16.27 43.18 -15.01
CA VAL A 535 -16.76 44.35 -14.26
C VAL A 535 -17.82 45.08 -15.08
#